data_AF-A0A969T5W8-F1
#
_entry.id   AF-A0A969T5W8-F1
#
_cell.length_a   1.000
_cell.length_b   1.000
_cell.length_c   1.000
_cell.angle_alpha   90.00
_cell.angle_beta   90.00
_cell.angle_gamma   90.00
#
_symmetry.space_group_name_H-M   'P 1'
#
loop_
_entity.id
_entity.type
_entity.pdbx_description
1 polymer ?
#
loop_
_entity_poly.entity_id
_entity_poly.type
_entity_poly.pdbx_seq_one_letter_code
_entity_poly.pdbx_strand_id
1 'polypeptide(L)'
;MIKAGLMTPFGLEKTEEAKKNGQWDKAYGTGKMPEMPAEFKQALEKDIEAYSNFMNFAKSYQRNYLNWYISAKQPATKEKRLIQIVEWSKQNKKQGMM
;
A
#
# COMPACT_ATOMS: atom_id res chain seq x y z
N MET A 1 -19.82 -10.44 21.58
CA MET A 1 -19.69 -9.13 20.92
C MET A 1 -18.29 -9.02 20.33
N ILE A 2 -18.13 -9.16 19.01
CA ILE A 2 -16.94 -8.68 18.28
C ILE A 2 -17.48 -7.74 17.21
N LYS A 3 -17.38 -6.45 17.49
CA LYS A 3 -17.88 -5.34 16.70
C LYS A 3 -16.67 -4.70 16.04
N ALA A 4 -16.42 -5.02 14.77
CA ALA A 4 -15.54 -4.25 13.90
C ALA A 4 -16.02 -4.44 12.45
N GLY A 5 -17.04 -3.67 12.11
CA GLY A 5 -17.54 -3.55 10.75
C GLY A 5 -16.56 -2.78 9.89
N LEU A 6 -15.83 -3.50 9.03
CA LEU A 6 -15.33 -2.97 7.78
C LEU A 6 -15.73 -3.91 6.64
N MET A 7 -17.06 -4.06 6.52
CA MET A 7 -17.69 -4.15 5.21
C MET A 7 -17.61 -2.75 4.60
N THR A 8 -16.80 -2.55 3.57
CA THR A 8 -17.04 -1.50 2.58
C THR A 8 -17.57 -2.16 1.32
N PRO A 9 -18.86 -1.97 0.97
CA PRO A 9 -19.42 -2.42 -0.29
C PRO A 9 -19.01 -1.45 -1.40
N PHE A 10 -18.81 -1.96 -2.62
CA PHE A 10 -18.90 -1.19 -3.86
C PHE A 10 -17.91 -0.04 -4.07
N GLY A 11 -16.82 -0.35 -4.77
CA GLY A 11 -16.03 0.57 -5.58
C GLY A 11 -15.79 -0.02 -6.97
N LEU A 12 -16.85 -0.57 -7.59
CA LEU A 12 -16.87 -1.01 -8.99
C LEU A 12 -16.78 0.23 -9.89
N GLU A 13 -15.59 0.73 -10.21
CA GLU A 13 -15.40 1.48 -11.45
C GLU A 13 -13.91 1.64 -11.83
N LYS A 14 -13.62 1.31 -13.09
CA LYS A 14 -12.42 1.68 -13.86
C LYS A 14 -11.16 0.82 -13.71
N THR A 15 -11.32 -0.47 -14.02
CA THR A 15 -10.33 -1.18 -14.83
C THR A 15 -10.41 -0.68 -16.26
N GLU A 16 -9.37 -0.01 -16.78
CA GLU A 16 -9.00 0.02 -18.22
C GLU A 16 -7.58 0.61 -18.47
N GLU A 17 -6.73 0.83 -17.45
CA GLU A 17 -5.36 1.40 -17.68
C GLU A 17 -4.18 0.57 -17.12
N ALA A 18 -4.42 -0.59 -16.51
CA ALA A 18 -3.33 -1.38 -15.92
C ALA A 18 -2.66 -2.38 -16.89
N LYS A 19 -2.76 -2.16 -18.21
CA LYS A 19 -2.20 -3.07 -19.23
C LYS A 19 -0.80 -2.71 -19.75
N LYS A 20 -0.16 -1.64 -19.24
CA LYS A 20 1.06 -1.11 -19.90
C LYS A 20 2.30 -0.90 -19.03
N ASN A 21 2.37 -1.43 -17.82
CA ASN A 21 3.60 -1.28 -17.03
C ASN A 21 4.35 -2.60 -16.88
N GLY A 22 5.39 -2.74 -17.72
CA GLY A 22 6.44 -3.75 -17.68
C GLY A 22 7.28 -3.69 -16.41
N GLN A 23 6.64 -3.79 -15.25
CA GLN A 23 7.29 -3.84 -13.94
C GLN A 23 7.50 -5.28 -13.45
N TRP A 24 7.68 -6.22 -14.38
CA TRP A 24 8.12 -7.57 -14.04
C TRP A 24 9.64 -7.66 -13.85
N ASP A 25 10.41 -6.73 -14.43
CA ASP A 25 11.88 -6.85 -14.52
C ASP A 25 12.66 -6.28 -13.30
N LYS A 26 12.00 -5.58 -12.36
CA LYS A 26 12.68 -4.90 -11.23
C LYS A 26 12.57 -5.61 -9.88
N ALA A 27 12.02 -6.82 -9.83
CA ALA A 27 11.89 -7.56 -8.58
C ALA A 27 13.25 -7.99 -7.96
N TYR A 28 14.35 -7.93 -8.72
CA TYR A 28 15.66 -8.43 -8.28
C TYR A 28 16.84 -7.46 -8.47
N GLY A 29 16.61 -6.26 -9.01
CA GLY A 29 17.70 -5.36 -9.41
C GLY A 29 17.82 -4.10 -8.55
N THR A 30 18.82 -4.07 -7.66
CA THR A 30 19.39 -2.88 -6.99
C THR A 30 18.52 -2.21 -5.93
N GLY A 31 19.09 -1.89 -4.76
CA GLY A 31 18.43 -1.33 -3.57
C GLY A 31 17.80 0.07 -3.68
N LYS A 32 17.24 0.44 -4.83
CA LYS A 32 16.52 1.68 -5.07
C LYS A 32 15.12 1.60 -4.47
N MET A 33 14.66 2.70 -3.86
CA MET A 33 13.28 2.83 -3.41
C MET A 33 12.35 2.77 -4.64
N PRO A 34 11.32 1.92 -4.66
CA PRO A 34 10.30 1.99 -5.69
C PRO A 34 9.61 3.36 -5.64
N GLU A 35 9.17 3.83 -6.79
CA GLU A 35 8.40 5.08 -6.86
C GLU A 35 7.07 4.90 -6.10
N MET A 36 6.71 5.88 -5.28
CA MET A 36 5.44 5.87 -4.54
C MET A 36 4.30 6.28 -5.47
N PRO A 37 3.32 5.40 -5.77
CA PRO A 37 2.18 5.75 -6.60
C PRO A 37 1.36 6.87 -5.97
N ALA A 38 0.79 7.76 -6.79
CA ALA A 38 -0.02 8.88 -6.30
C ALA A 38 -1.22 8.40 -5.45
N GLU A 39 -1.89 7.33 -5.89
CA GLU A 39 -2.97 6.67 -5.15
C GLU A 39 -2.56 6.20 -3.75
N PHE A 40 -1.32 5.70 -3.62
CA PHE A 40 -0.78 5.24 -2.34
C PHE A 40 -0.55 6.42 -1.39
N LYS A 41 0.06 7.50 -1.90
CA LYS A 41 0.31 8.72 -1.15
C LYS A 41 -1.02 9.36 -0.70
N GLN A 42 -1.97 9.51 -1.62
CA GLN A 42 -3.28 10.09 -1.31
C GLN A 42 -4.04 9.29 -0.25
N ALA A 43 -3.97 7.96 -0.28
CA ALA A 43 -4.62 7.14 0.74
C ALA A 43 -3.97 7.29 2.12
N LEU A 44 -2.64 7.46 2.20
CA LEU A 44 -1.98 7.79 3.45
C LEU A 44 -2.33 9.21 3.91
N GLU A 45 -2.32 10.20 3.01
CA GLU A 45 -2.63 11.60 3.34
C GLU A 45 -4.06 11.81 3.85
N LYS A 46 -4.99 10.89 3.55
CA LYS A 46 -6.34 10.89 4.15
C LYS A 46 -6.33 10.64 5.66
N ASP A 47 -5.28 10.02 6.19
CA ASP A 47 -5.10 9.80 7.62
C ASP A 47 -3.73 10.37 8.06
N ILE A 48 -3.77 11.57 8.63
CA ILE A 48 -2.58 12.34 9.01
C ILE A 48 -1.67 11.53 9.96
N GLU A 49 -2.24 10.73 10.85
CA GLU A 49 -1.49 9.87 11.77
C GLU A 49 -0.78 8.74 11.01
N ALA A 50 -1.50 8.04 10.12
CA ALA A 50 -0.91 7.02 9.27
C ALA A 50 0.21 7.58 8.38
N TYR A 51 -0.01 8.75 7.77
CA TYR A 51 0.99 9.42 6.94
C TYR A 51 2.24 9.79 7.74
N SER A 52 2.06 10.43 8.90
CA SER A 52 3.17 10.82 9.77
C SER A 52 3.98 9.59 10.23
N ASN A 53 3.30 8.55 10.71
CA ASN A 53 3.96 7.31 11.13
C ASN A 53 4.70 6.64 9.98
N PHE A 54 4.06 6.53 8.80
CA PHE A 54 4.69 5.96 7.60
C PHE A 54 5.94 6.73 7.20
N MET A 55 5.88 8.06 7.17
CA MET A 55 7.03 8.92 6.85
C MET A 55 8.16 8.80 7.87
N ASN A 56 7.83 8.50 9.13
CA ASN A 56 8.81 8.21 10.18
C ASN A 56 9.38 6.78 10.16
N PHE A 57 8.80 5.86 9.37
CA PHE A 57 9.37 4.52 9.24
C PHE A 57 10.73 4.54 8.55
N ALA A 58 11.61 3.60 8.94
CA ALA A 58 12.88 3.43 8.24
C ALA A 58 12.63 3.09 6.76
N LYS A 59 13.51 3.55 5.86
CA LYS A 59 13.39 3.36 4.41
C LYS A 59 13.15 1.91 4.00
N SER A 60 13.68 0.94 4.75
CA SER A 60 13.44 -0.49 4.51
C SER A 60 11.96 -0.88 4.64
N TYR A 61 11.28 -0.40 5.68
CA TYR A 61 9.85 -0.67 5.89
C TYR A 61 8.97 0.02 4.85
N GLN A 62 9.26 1.30 4.54
CA GLN A 62 8.57 2.01 3.47
C GLN A 62 8.72 1.28 2.13
N ARG A 63 9.94 0.82 1.81
CA ARG A 63 10.22 0.02 0.61
C ARG A 63 9.44 -1.29 0.61
N ASN A 64 9.39 -2.01 1.73
CA ASN A 64 8.65 -3.27 1.84
C ASN A 64 7.16 -3.07 1.58
N TYR A 65 6.55 -2.04 2.18
CA TYR A 65 5.15 -1.71 1.94
C TYR A 65 4.87 -1.34 0.49
N LEU A 66 5.73 -0.51 -0.11
CA LEU A 66 5.60 -0.14 -1.53
C LEU A 66 5.75 -1.36 -2.45
N ASN A 67 6.74 -2.21 -2.22
CA ASN A 67 6.91 -3.44 -2.99
C ASN A 67 5.72 -4.39 -2.83
N TRP A 68 5.20 -4.52 -1.62
CA TRP A 68 4.01 -5.33 -1.37
C TRP A 68 2.79 -4.76 -2.08
N TYR A 69 2.60 -3.45 -2.08
CA TYR A 69 1.55 -2.79 -2.85
C TYR A 69 1.72 -3.00 -4.37
N ILE A 70 2.91 -2.73 -4.92
CA ILE A 70 3.22 -2.82 -6.36
C ILE A 70 3.14 -4.26 -6.87
N SER A 71 3.49 -5.25 -6.04
CA SER A 71 3.41 -6.67 -6.41
C SER A 71 1.98 -7.17 -6.65
N ALA A 72 0.95 -6.46 -6.16
CA ALA A 72 -0.44 -6.83 -6.44
C ALA A 72 -0.80 -6.47 -7.89
N LYS A 73 -1.07 -7.49 -8.70
CA LYS A 73 -1.48 -7.31 -10.10
C LYS A 73 -2.95 -6.91 -10.25
N GLN A 74 -3.80 -7.34 -9.32
CA GLN A 74 -5.23 -7.09 -9.33
C GLN A 74 -5.56 -5.80 -8.58
N PRO A 75 -6.37 -4.88 -9.16
CA PRO A 75 -6.71 -3.61 -8.52
C PRO A 75 -7.44 -3.80 -7.19
N ALA A 76 -8.36 -4.76 -7.12
CA ALA A 76 -9.03 -5.11 -5.86
C ALA A 76 -8.04 -5.57 -4.76
N THR A 77 -6.95 -6.23 -5.13
CA THR A 77 -5.91 -6.63 -4.17
C THR A 77 -5.04 -5.44 -3.78
N LYS A 78 -4.71 -4.54 -4.73
CA LYS A 78 -3.99 -3.29 -4.43
C LYS A 78 -4.74 -2.44 -3.41
N GLU A 79 -6.04 -2.24 -3.62
CA GLU A 79 -6.89 -1.47 -2.71
C GLU A 79 -6.92 -2.09 -1.31
N LYS A 80 -7.16 -3.40 -1.22
CA LYS A 80 -7.11 -4.12 0.06
C LYS A 80 -5.78 -3.95 0.79
N ARG A 81 -4.66 -4.10 0.06
CA ARG A 81 -3.32 -3.90 0.63
C ARG A 81 -3.11 -2.46 1.06
N LEU A 82 -3.58 -1.48 0.29
CA LEU A 82 -3.46 -0.07 0.61
C LEU A 82 -4.19 0.27 1.91
N ILE A 83 -5.44 -0.18 2.06
CA ILE A 83 -6.21 -0.04 3.30
C ILE A 83 -5.46 -0.67 4.48
N GLN A 84 -4.92 -1.88 4.29
CA GLN A 84 -4.13 -2.54 5.35
C GLN A 84 -2.85 -1.78 5.72
N ILE A 85 -2.14 -1.22 4.73
CA ILE A 85 -0.93 -0.44 4.97
C ILE A 85 -1.25 0.85 5.73
N VAL A 86 -2.33 1.54 5.37
CA VAL A 86 -2.80 2.74 6.10
C VAL A 86 -3.14 2.37 7.54
N GLU A 87 -3.91 1.30 7.74
CA GLU A 87 -4.29 0.82 9.08
C GLU A 87 -3.08 0.45 9.94
N TRP A 88 -2.12 -0.28 9.39
CA TRP A 88 -0.88 -0.62 10.11
C TRP A 88 -0.03 0.62 10.39
N SER A 89 0.07 1.54 9.43
CA SER A 89 0.82 2.78 9.61
C SER A 89 0.20 3.63 10.71
N LYS A 90 -1.13 3.72 10.76
CA LYS A 90 -1.87 4.38 11.84
C LYS A 90 -1.52 3.77 13.20
N GLN A 91 -1.50 2.45 13.29
CA GLN A 91 -1.12 1.73 14.51
C GLN A 91 0.40 1.72 14.79
N ASN A 92 1.21 2.45 14.01
CA ASN A 92 2.69 2.40 14.03
C ASN A 92 3.26 0.97 13.93
N LYS A 93 2.51 0.05 13.32
CA LYS A 93 2.92 -1.34 13.10
C LYS A 93 3.74 -1.43 11.82
N LYS A 94 4.90 -2.07 11.94
CA LYS A 94 5.84 -2.30 10.84
C LYS A 94 5.73 -3.76 10.44
N GLN A 95 5.30 -4.05 9.21
CA GLN A 95 5.22 -5.41 8.72
C GLN A 95 6.64 -5.97 8.61
N GLY A 96 6.92 -6.99 9.42
CA GLY A 96 8.26 -7.47 9.75
C GLY A 96 8.39 -8.08 11.17
N MET A 97 7.33 -8.11 11.97
CA MET A 97 7.24 -8.95 13.17
C MET A 97 6.46 -10.22 12.83
N MET A 98 7.18 -11.23 12.34
CA MET A 98 6.95 -12.62 12.68
C MET A 98 8.25 -13.14 13.29
#